data_AF-A0A9J2PYC5-F1
#
_entry.id   AF-A0A9J2PYC5-F1
#
_cell.length_a   1.000
_cell.length_b   1.000
_cell.length_c   1.000
_cell.angle_alpha   90.00
_cell.angle_beta   90.00
_cell.angle_gamma   90.00
#
_symmetry.space_group_name_H-M   'P 1'
#
loop_
_entity.id
_entity.type
_entity.pdbx_description
1 polymer ?
#
loop_
_entity_poly.entity_id
_entity_poly.type
_entity_poly.pdbx_seq_one_letter_code
_entity_poly.pdbx_strand_id
1 'polypeptide(L)'
;MQVNTEDITVPWGRAPDPLDIQNGRWRMAVFQDVQESNDKSKLYFLYDPVADETSGTTGGRKGAKGLVVFDVNLHYFTREIPIHVQGNPKFLFSLKCPSPQGGTSLILITEIDSYGQAVLLPWRVDLLADGMNLESEPRALLENSIPISGDFIVSMREDAPEVVILTSPGLTVWRINCLANQPSSPTSSYSVPNADLSHFYDAFLSQGNIYLLSASPDGHLDYSRIHILQITGQSQIRTQMCTGDPQRGTPCARKQAALDSISGFILLAGGEVDYGDSVTRLVDYWALNLSTFTWIQIPAQMPIPLIEPRLTATNSGTVYLWGDFDQPLPGMPPGTHVRILKVTGFDNMNPPPYSQALNQSSTAPYPSANSFSTPYSSSGAIYPSVQGGYPQLPSGNQPPFQPSTIPYGQPSTQGVPPSYLQQNPYPQSAQGAPPSYTQQSPYPQPPQQAPPGQYAYYPPSGKKECSLQ
;
A
#
# COMPACT_ATOMS: atom_id res chain seq x y z
N MET A 1 11.69 -7.57 16.88
CA MET A 1 10.75 -8.15 15.92
C MET A 1 11.58 -8.85 14.86
N GLN A 2 11.36 -10.15 14.62
CA GLN A 2 12.04 -10.87 13.55
C GLN A 2 11.02 -11.09 12.43
N VAL A 3 11.08 -10.25 11.40
CA VAL A 3 10.20 -10.32 10.24
C VAL A 3 10.86 -11.21 9.18
N ASN A 4 10.10 -12.14 8.61
CA ASN A 4 10.57 -13.03 7.54
C ASN A 4 9.73 -12.78 6.28
N THR A 5 10.39 -12.74 5.12
CA THR A 5 9.74 -12.61 3.81
C THR A 5 10.08 -13.81 2.95
N GLU A 6 9.05 -14.47 2.44
CA GLU A 6 9.16 -15.61 1.53
C GLU A 6 8.47 -15.28 0.20
N ASP A 7 9.09 -15.61 -0.93
CA ASP A 7 8.43 -15.56 -2.23
C ASP A 7 7.68 -16.87 -2.50
N ILE A 8 6.36 -16.80 -2.58
CA ILE A 8 5.48 -17.96 -2.67
C ILE A 8 4.96 -18.23 -4.09
N THR A 9 5.31 -17.44 -5.12
CA THR A 9 4.83 -17.69 -6.49
C THR A 9 5.74 -18.66 -7.25
N VAL A 10 7.01 -18.30 -7.45
CA VAL A 10 8.05 -19.20 -8.00
C VAL A 10 9.39 -18.71 -7.49
N PRO A 11 10.15 -19.50 -6.71
CA PRO A 11 11.43 -19.03 -6.20
C PRO A 11 12.36 -18.55 -7.33
N TRP A 12 13.08 -17.46 -7.09
CA TRP A 12 14.00 -16.89 -8.06
C TRP A 12 14.95 -17.94 -8.64
N GLY A 13 15.12 -17.94 -9.97
CA GLY A 13 16.03 -18.86 -10.67
C GLY A 13 15.52 -20.30 -10.81
N ARG A 14 14.27 -20.59 -10.45
CA ARG A 14 13.65 -21.90 -10.67
C ARG A 14 12.61 -21.85 -11.78
N ALA A 15 12.51 -22.94 -12.54
CA ALA A 15 11.40 -23.14 -13.46
C ALA A 15 10.09 -23.34 -12.68
N PRO A 16 8.95 -22.90 -13.23
CA PRO A 16 7.65 -23.14 -12.62
C PRO A 16 7.32 -24.64 -12.57
N ASP A 17 6.45 -25.02 -11.62
CA ASP A 17 5.84 -26.35 -11.63
C ASP A 17 5.02 -26.55 -12.93
N PRO A 18 5.05 -27.74 -13.56
CA PRO A 18 4.24 -28.02 -14.75
C PRO A 18 2.74 -27.78 -14.57
N LEU A 19 2.18 -27.96 -13.37
CA LEU A 19 0.77 -27.68 -13.08
C LEU A 19 0.48 -26.18 -13.06
N ASP A 20 1.46 -25.38 -12.62
CA ASP A 20 1.36 -23.92 -12.66
C ASP A 20 1.28 -23.41 -14.10
N ILE A 21 1.87 -24.11 -15.08
CA ILE A 21 1.78 -23.73 -16.51
C ILE A 21 0.33 -23.67 -17.00
N GLN A 22 -0.55 -24.56 -16.52
CA GLN A 22 -1.95 -24.63 -16.98
C GLN A 22 -2.75 -23.37 -16.64
N ASN A 23 -2.45 -22.78 -15.49
CA ASN A 23 -3.09 -21.57 -14.98
C ASN A 23 -2.15 -20.35 -14.98
N GLY A 24 -0.94 -20.51 -15.51
CA GLY A 24 0.11 -19.50 -15.50
C GLY A 24 -0.25 -18.23 -16.27
N ARG A 25 -1.33 -18.25 -17.06
CA ARG A 25 -1.95 -17.05 -17.66
C ARG A 25 -2.29 -15.99 -16.63
N TRP A 26 -2.66 -16.39 -15.41
CA TRP A 26 -3.03 -15.50 -14.30
C TRP A 26 -1.83 -14.78 -13.69
N ARG A 27 -0.61 -15.22 -13.99
CA ARG A 27 0.59 -14.50 -13.56
C ARG A 27 0.77 -13.18 -14.26
N MET A 28 0.21 -13.01 -15.45
CA MET A 28 0.31 -11.77 -16.21
C MET A 28 -0.97 -10.94 -16.11
N ALA A 29 -1.85 -11.24 -15.15
CA ALA A 29 -3.10 -10.52 -14.95
C ALA A 29 -2.89 -9.40 -13.93
N VAL A 30 -3.65 -8.33 -14.10
CA VAL A 30 -3.77 -7.25 -13.12
C VAL A 30 -4.96 -7.51 -12.21
N PHE A 31 -4.70 -7.43 -10.91
CA PHE A 31 -5.70 -7.64 -9.88
C PHE A 31 -6.00 -6.34 -9.15
N GLN A 32 -7.25 -6.19 -8.71
CA GLN A 32 -7.69 -5.04 -7.95
C GLN A 32 -7.32 -5.17 -6.48
N ASP A 33 -7.45 -6.38 -5.94
CA ASP A 33 -7.32 -6.65 -4.50
C ASP A 33 -7.01 -8.13 -4.25
N VAL A 34 -6.57 -8.47 -3.04
CA VAL A 34 -6.27 -9.83 -2.59
C VAL A 34 -6.78 -10.02 -1.16
N GLN A 35 -7.36 -11.18 -0.87
CA GLN A 35 -7.74 -11.55 0.49
C GLN A 35 -7.37 -13.00 0.82
N GLU A 36 -6.96 -13.26 2.06
CA GLU A 36 -6.67 -14.61 2.54
C GLU A 36 -7.96 -15.34 2.96
N SER A 37 -8.01 -16.62 2.64
CA SER A 37 -9.04 -17.54 3.12
C SER A 37 -9.03 -17.72 4.63
N ASN A 38 -10.19 -18.05 5.20
CA ASN A 38 -10.36 -18.29 6.63
C ASN A 38 -9.47 -19.43 7.17
N ASP A 39 -9.18 -20.44 6.35
CA ASP A 39 -8.29 -21.56 6.69
C ASP A 39 -6.81 -21.32 6.33
N LYS A 40 -6.50 -20.14 5.75
CA LYS A 40 -5.15 -19.68 5.36
C LYS A 40 -4.50 -20.51 4.24
N SER A 41 -5.25 -21.38 3.58
CA SER A 41 -4.73 -22.24 2.51
C SER A 41 -4.70 -21.56 1.14
N LYS A 42 -5.48 -20.49 0.97
CA LYS A 42 -5.71 -19.80 -0.30
C LYS A 42 -5.66 -18.29 -0.18
N LEU A 43 -5.28 -17.65 -1.27
CA LEU A 43 -5.48 -16.23 -1.55
C LEU A 43 -6.50 -16.08 -2.68
N TYR A 44 -7.43 -15.15 -2.51
CA TYR A 44 -8.43 -14.77 -3.49
C TYR A 44 -8.03 -13.44 -4.11
N PHE A 45 -7.57 -13.49 -5.35
CA PHE A 45 -7.24 -12.31 -6.15
C PHE A 45 -8.51 -11.80 -6.85
N LEU A 46 -8.91 -10.56 -6.59
CA LEU A 46 -10.04 -9.93 -7.25
C LEU A 46 -9.66 -9.50 -8.67
N TYR A 47 -10.29 -10.12 -9.65
CA TYR A 47 -10.01 -9.89 -11.05
C TYR A 47 -11.08 -9.02 -11.72
N ASP A 48 -10.66 -7.87 -12.24
CA ASP A 48 -11.45 -7.01 -13.11
C ASP A 48 -10.93 -7.11 -14.56
N PRO A 49 -11.66 -7.74 -15.48
CA PRO A 49 -11.21 -7.88 -16.86
C PRO A 49 -11.08 -6.55 -17.60
N VAL A 50 -11.82 -5.50 -17.21
CA VAL A 50 -11.74 -4.18 -17.85
C VAL A 50 -10.43 -3.51 -17.46
N ALA A 51 -10.14 -3.44 -16.15
CA ALA A 51 -8.90 -2.88 -15.66
C ALA A 51 -7.67 -3.63 -16.23
N ASP A 52 -7.71 -4.97 -16.26
CA ASP A 52 -6.66 -5.81 -16.84
C ASP A 52 -6.39 -5.45 -18.31
N GLU A 53 -7.43 -5.36 -19.13
CA GLU A 53 -7.31 -4.99 -20.55
C GLU A 53 -6.74 -3.58 -20.76
N THR A 54 -7.10 -2.63 -19.88
CA THR A 54 -6.63 -1.23 -19.96
C THR A 54 -5.28 -0.98 -19.31
N SER A 55 -4.75 -1.95 -18.55
CA SER A 55 -3.53 -1.79 -17.75
C SER A 55 -2.27 -1.55 -18.58
N GLY A 56 -2.30 -1.88 -19.87
CA GLY A 56 -1.14 -1.82 -20.78
C GLY A 56 0.00 -2.76 -20.42
N THR A 57 -0.22 -3.68 -19.47
CA THR A 57 0.70 -4.79 -19.22
C THR A 57 0.78 -5.71 -20.46
N THR A 58 1.80 -6.56 -20.51
CA THR A 58 1.96 -7.53 -21.59
C THR A 58 0.87 -8.61 -21.61
N GLY A 59 0.05 -8.71 -20.56
CA GLY A 59 -1.04 -9.67 -20.47
C GLY A 59 -2.35 -9.09 -21.02
N GLY A 60 -2.87 -9.64 -22.12
CA GLY A 60 -4.26 -9.36 -22.51
C GLY A 60 -5.27 -10.01 -21.56
N ARG A 61 -6.53 -9.59 -21.60
CA ARG A 61 -7.65 -10.12 -20.81
C ARG A 61 -7.66 -11.65 -20.72
N LYS A 62 -7.78 -12.20 -19.50
CA LYS A 62 -7.63 -13.63 -19.18
C LYS A 62 -8.92 -14.37 -18.86
N GLY A 63 -9.99 -13.67 -18.47
CA GLY A 63 -11.22 -14.32 -18.00
C GLY A 63 -12.41 -13.37 -17.81
N ALA A 64 -13.40 -13.86 -17.07
CA ALA A 64 -14.53 -13.06 -16.61
C ALA A 64 -14.23 -12.44 -15.25
N LYS A 65 -15.02 -11.45 -14.82
CA LYS A 65 -14.85 -10.89 -13.48
C LYS A 65 -15.13 -11.94 -12.40
N GLY A 66 -14.32 -11.95 -11.36
CA GLY A 66 -14.40 -12.98 -10.32
C GLY A 66 -13.20 -13.01 -9.39
N LEU A 67 -13.04 -14.14 -8.71
CA LEU A 67 -11.88 -14.42 -7.86
C LEU A 67 -10.96 -15.43 -8.55
N VAL A 68 -9.68 -15.13 -8.57
CA VAL A 68 -8.65 -16.07 -9.01
C VAL A 68 -7.96 -16.63 -7.76
N VAL A 69 -8.00 -17.95 -7.63
CA VAL A 69 -7.55 -18.66 -6.44
C VAL A 69 -6.08 -19.02 -6.60
N PHE A 70 -5.25 -18.46 -5.72
CA PHE A 70 -3.87 -18.89 -5.53
C PHE A 70 -3.81 -19.82 -4.31
N ASP A 71 -3.29 -21.02 -4.48
CA ASP A 71 -3.12 -21.95 -3.37
C ASP A 71 -1.75 -21.74 -2.71
N VAL A 72 -1.76 -21.37 -1.44
CA VAL A 72 -0.57 -20.98 -0.68
C VAL A 72 0.35 -22.18 -0.42
N ASN A 73 -0.18 -23.41 -0.36
CA ASN A 73 0.62 -24.60 -0.12
C ASN A 73 1.20 -25.16 -1.41
N LEU A 74 0.47 -25.03 -2.51
CA LEU A 74 0.92 -25.50 -3.82
C LEU A 74 1.75 -24.45 -4.57
N HIS A 75 1.69 -23.18 -4.15
CA HIS A 75 2.46 -22.06 -4.72
C HIS A 75 2.04 -21.71 -6.16
N TYR A 76 0.78 -21.94 -6.54
CA TYR A 76 0.29 -21.60 -7.88
C TYR A 76 -1.20 -21.25 -7.96
N PHE A 77 -1.59 -20.63 -9.07
CA PHE A 77 -2.99 -20.34 -9.37
C PHE A 77 -3.74 -21.62 -9.75
N THR A 78 -4.81 -21.95 -9.03
CA THR A 78 -5.51 -23.23 -9.18
C THR A 78 -6.79 -23.10 -9.98
N ARG A 79 -7.53 -21.99 -9.83
CA ARG A 79 -8.90 -21.88 -10.34
C ARG A 79 -9.38 -20.43 -10.44
N GLU A 80 -10.40 -20.22 -11.25
CA GLU A 80 -11.24 -19.01 -11.29
C GLU A 80 -12.63 -19.33 -10.71
N ILE A 81 -13.16 -18.44 -9.88
CA ILE A 81 -14.51 -18.45 -9.32
C ILE A 81 -15.26 -17.25 -9.91
N PRO A 82 -16.15 -17.45 -10.90
CA PRO A 82 -16.91 -16.36 -11.49
C PRO A 82 -17.83 -15.69 -10.47
N ILE A 83 -17.95 -14.36 -10.54
CA ILE A 83 -18.86 -13.59 -9.69
C ILE A 83 -19.81 -12.77 -10.57
N HIS A 84 -21.11 -13.00 -10.40
CA HIS A 84 -22.16 -12.31 -11.16
C HIS A 84 -22.78 -11.18 -10.34
N VAL A 85 -22.11 -10.03 -10.32
CA VAL A 85 -22.61 -8.78 -9.71
C VAL A 85 -22.76 -7.68 -10.75
N GLN A 86 -23.51 -6.63 -10.43
CA GLN A 86 -23.55 -5.43 -11.26
C GLN A 86 -22.28 -4.58 -11.03
N GLY A 87 -21.81 -3.89 -12.07
CA GLY A 87 -20.63 -3.03 -11.99
C GLY A 87 -19.28 -3.74 -12.13
N ASN A 88 -18.23 -2.92 -12.05
CA ASN A 88 -16.83 -3.33 -12.09
C ASN A 88 -16.30 -3.50 -10.66
N PRO A 89 -15.63 -4.61 -10.34
CA PRO A 89 -15.11 -4.84 -8.99
C PRO A 89 -13.93 -3.89 -8.70
N LYS A 90 -13.88 -3.33 -7.49
CA LYS A 90 -12.83 -2.39 -7.04
C LYS A 90 -12.09 -2.85 -5.80
N PHE A 91 -12.81 -3.36 -4.80
CA PHE A 91 -12.22 -3.77 -3.53
C PHE A 91 -12.80 -5.09 -3.03
N LEU A 92 -11.99 -5.85 -2.29
CA LEU A 92 -12.35 -7.09 -1.66
C LEU A 92 -11.86 -7.07 -0.21
N PHE A 93 -12.74 -7.33 0.75
CA PHE A 93 -12.39 -7.44 2.17
C PHE A 93 -12.80 -8.80 2.72
N SER A 94 -12.01 -9.37 3.63
CA SER A 94 -12.36 -10.62 4.32
C SER A 94 -12.99 -10.37 5.68
N LEU A 95 -14.14 -10.99 5.94
CA LEU A 95 -14.73 -10.98 7.28
C LEU A 95 -14.01 -11.98 8.20
N LYS A 96 -13.87 -11.63 9.49
CA LYS A 96 -13.36 -12.57 10.51
C LYS A 96 -14.33 -13.71 10.83
N CYS A 97 -15.62 -13.55 10.52
CA CYS A 97 -16.59 -14.63 10.67
C CYS A 97 -16.60 -15.49 9.42
N PRO A 98 -16.67 -16.82 9.56
CA PRO A 98 -16.80 -17.71 8.41
C PRO A 98 -18.16 -17.55 7.72
N SER A 99 -18.25 -18.08 6.51
CA SER A 99 -19.54 -18.25 5.84
C SER A 99 -20.42 -19.26 6.59
N PRO A 100 -21.74 -19.29 6.35
CA PRO A 100 -22.62 -20.26 7.00
C PRO A 100 -22.19 -21.72 6.83
N GLN A 101 -21.57 -22.09 5.70
CA GLN A 101 -21.01 -23.43 5.47
C GLN A 101 -19.58 -23.62 5.98
N GLY A 102 -19.02 -22.67 6.74
CA GLY A 102 -17.68 -22.76 7.32
C GLY A 102 -16.54 -22.33 6.39
N GLY A 103 -16.86 -21.81 5.20
CA GLY A 103 -15.90 -21.23 4.27
C GLY A 103 -15.55 -19.78 4.60
N THR A 104 -15.04 -19.06 3.60
CA THR A 104 -14.64 -17.65 3.75
C THR A 104 -15.80 -16.72 3.39
N SER A 105 -16.08 -15.73 4.24
CA SER A 105 -16.99 -14.62 3.91
C SER A 105 -16.19 -13.40 3.46
N LEU A 106 -16.61 -12.81 2.34
CA LEU A 106 -15.96 -11.68 1.70
C LEU A 106 -16.95 -10.54 1.47
N ILE A 107 -16.44 -9.32 1.38
CA ILE A 107 -17.18 -8.12 0.99
C ILE A 107 -16.56 -7.59 -0.29
N LEU A 108 -17.37 -7.53 -1.35
CA LEU A 108 -16.98 -7.04 -2.66
C LEU A 108 -17.59 -5.66 -2.88
N ILE A 109 -16.77 -4.68 -3.24
CA ILE A 109 -17.23 -3.35 -3.64
C ILE A 109 -17.20 -3.25 -5.15
N THR A 110 -18.32 -2.85 -5.74
CA THR A 110 -18.43 -2.60 -7.18
C THR A 110 -18.74 -1.15 -7.45
N GLU A 111 -18.14 -0.60 -8.51
CA GLU A 111 -18.50 0.67 -9.11
C GLU A 111 -19.43 0.45 -10.31
N ILE A 112 -20.52 1.22 -10.38
CA ILE A 112 -21.53 1.15 -11.43
C ILE A 112 -21.73 2.54 -12.01
N ASP A 113 -21.65 2.68 -13.33
CA ASP A 113 -22.14 3.87 -14.02
C ASP A 113 -23.65 3.78 -14.19
N SER A 114 -24.39 4.65 -13.50
CA SER A 114 -25.85 4.69 -13.52
C SER A 114 -26.34 6.07 -13.96
N TYR A 115 -26.92 6.15 -15.16
CA TYR A 115 -27.52 7.37 -15.72
C TYR A 115 -26.61 8.63 -15.67
N GLY A 116 -25.31 8.45 -15.91
CA GLY A 116 -24.33 9.54 -15.89
C GLY A 116 -23.80 9.91 -14.50
N GLN A 117 -24.13 9.13 -13.48
CA GLN A 117 -23.55 9.21 -12.14
C GLN A 117 -22.91 7.87 -11.78
N ALA A 118 -21.65 7.89 -11.35
CA ALA A 118 -21.00 6.72 -10.80
C ALA A 118 -21.54 6.45 -9.38
N VAL A 119 -21.72 5.18 -9.04
CA VAL A 119 -22.23 4.76 -7.72
C VAL A 119 -21.48 3.54 -7.22
N LEU A 120 -21.35 3.42 -5.90
CA LEU A 120 -20.78 2.26 -5.23
C LEU A 120 -21.87 1.36 -4.66
N LEU A 121 -21.69 0.05 -4.82
CA LEU A 121 -22.54 -0.96 -4.22
C LEU A 121 -21.69 -2.05 -3.53
N PRO A 122 -21.83 -2.23 -2.21
CA PRO A 122 -21.20 -3.34 -1.49
C PRO A 122 -22.04 -4.62 -1.57
N TRP A 123 -21.36 -5.74 -1.77
CA TRP A 123 -21.91 -7.08 -1.86
C TRP A 123 -21.27 -7.98 -0.81
N ARG A 124 -22.07 -8.87 -0.23
CA ARG A 124 -21.55 -10.01 0.53
C ARG A 124 -21.41 -11.21 -0.40
N VAL A 125 -20.25 -11.85 -0.32
CA VAL A 125 -19.89 -13.04 -1.08
C VAL A 125 -19.50 -14.12 -0.07
N ASP A 126 -20.21 -15.23 -0.06
CA ASP A 126 -19.94 -16.36 0.82
C ASP A 126 -19.40 -17.54 0.00
N LEU A 127 -18.25 -18.08 0.39
CA LEU A 127 -17.64 -19.27 -0.23
C LEU A 127 -17.98 -20.53 0.58
N LEU A 128 -18.02 -21.68 -0.10
CA LEU A 128 -18.11 -22.99 0.56
C LEU A 128 -16.83 -23.29 1.38
N ALA A 129 -16.92 -24.32 2.23
CA ALA A 129 -15.80 -24.75 3.09
C ALA A 129 -14.51 -25.10 2.30
N ASP A 130 -14.64 -25.55 1.05
CA ASP A 130 -13.48 -25.84 0.20
C ASP A 130 -12.77 -24.59 -0.34
N GLY A 131 -13.43 -23.42 -0.25
CA GLY A 131 -12.94 -22.16 -0.79
C GLY A 131 -12.90 -22.12 -2.32
N MET A 132 -13.51 -23.09 -3.02
CA MET A 132 -13.39 -23.24 -4.48
C MET A 132 -14.68 -22.89 -5.23
N ASN A 133 -15.80 -22.69 -4.52
CA ASN A 133 -17.07 -22.31 -5.11
C ASN A 133 -17.84 -21.36 -4.18
N LEU A 134 -18.75 -20.58 -4.78
CA LEU A 134 -19.72 -19.77 -4.04
C LEU A 134 -20.74 -20.67 -3.33
N GLU A 135 -21.13 -20.29 -2.12
CA GLU A 135 -22.26 -20.90 -1.40
C GLU A 135 -23.59 -20.53 -2.07
N SER A 136 -23.72 -19.27 -2.48
CA SER A 136 -24.86 -18.72 -3.19
C SER A 136 -24.44 -17.53 -4.04
N GLU A 137 -25.34 -17.01 -4.87
CA GLU A 137 -25.11 -15.74 -5.55
C GLU A 137 -24.82 -14.61 -4.54
N PRO A 138 -23.91 -13.67 -4.87
CA PRO A 138 -23.63 -12.52 -4.02
C PRO A 138 -24.88 -11.71 -3.70
N ARG A 139 -24.95 -11.19 -2.47
CA ARG A 139 -26.08 -10.40 -1.98
C ARG A 139 -25.67 -8.95 -1.76
N ALA A 140 -26.43 -8.00 -2.30
CA ALA A 140 -26.24 -6.59 -2.02
C ALA A 140 -26.46 -6.29 -0.52
N LEU A 141 -25.62 -5.44 0.06
CA LEU A 141 -25.73 -5.04 1.47
C LEU A 141 -26.57 -3.77 1.65
N LEU A 142 -26.75 -2.97 0.60
CA LEU A 142 -27.51 -1.74 0.64
C LEU A 142 -28.73 -1.78 -0.27
N GLU A 143 -29.84 -1.19 0.20
CA GLU A 143 -31.04 -0.97 -0.61
C GLU A 143 -30.80 0.05 -1.73
N ASN A 144 -29.98 1.07 -1.43
CA ASN A 144 -29.62 2.14 -2.35
C ASN A 144 -28.10 2.20 -2.49
N SER A 145 -27.62 2.42 -3.71
CA SER A 145 -26.20 2.62 -3.99
C SER A 145 -25.71 3.94 -3.38
N ILE A 146 -24.42 4.02 -3.05
CA ILE A 146 -23.79 5.24 -2.55
C ILE A 146 -23.33 6.07 -3.76
N PRO A 147 -23.86 7.29 -3.97
CA PRO A 147 -23.43 8.12 -5.08
C PRO A 147 -21.98 8.56 -4.91
N ILE A 148 -21.21 8.50 -5.98
CA ILE A 148 -19.85 9.04 -6.06
C ILE A 148 -19.78 10.07 -7.19
N SER A 149 -19.13 11.20 -6.88
CA SER A 149 -18.94 12.30 -7.85
C SER A 149 -17.47 12.70 -7.97
N GLY A 150 -16.56 11.92 -7.38
CA GLY A 150 -15.12 12.16 -7.35
C GLY A 150 -14.40 11.01 -6.66
N ASP A 151 -13.27 11.31 -6.02
CA ASP A 151 -12.45 10.37 -5.27
C ASP A 151 -13.27 9.67 -4.14
N PHE A 152 -12.94 8.41 -3.88
CA PHE A 152 -13.49 7.62 -2.78
C PHE A 152 -12.43 6.69 -2.19
N ILE A 153 -12.54 6.40 -0.90
CA ILE A 153 -11.69 5.42 -0.19
C ILE A 153 -12.61 4.43 0.51
N VAL A 154 -12.25 3.15 0.48
CA VAL A 154 -13.01 2.11 1.16
C VAL A 154 -12.07 1.30 2.04
N SER A 155 -12.44 1.12 3.29
CA SER A 155 -11.68 0.30 4.23
C SER A 155 -12.64 -0.49 5.12
N MET A 156 -12.16 -1.60 5.69
CA MET A 156 -12.94 -2.43 6.61
C MET A 156 -12.47 -2.26 8.04
N ARG A 157 -13.42 -2.15 8.97
CA ARG A 157 -13.11 -2.08 10.39
C ARG A 157 -12.47 -3.39 10.85
N GLU A 158 -11.36 -3.27 11.57
CA GLU A 158 -10.77 -4.41 12.27
C GLU A 158 -11.58 -4.83 13.51
N ASP A 159 -12.37 -3.91 14.08
CA ASP A 159 -13.04 -4.08 15.36
C ASP A 159 -14.55 -4.38 15.26
N ALA A 160 -15.14 -4.21 14.08
CA ALA A 160 -16.52 -4.58 13.80
C ALA A 160 -16.66 -5.08 12.35
N PRO A 161 -17.68 -5.91 12.04
CA PRO A 161 -17.95 -6.34 10.66
C PRO A 161 -18.66 -5.22 9.89
N GLU A 162 -17.99 -4.09 9.72
CA GLU A 162 -18.48 -2.96 8.94
C GLU A 162 -17.43 -2.50 7.94
N VAL A 163 -17.88 -2.20 6.73
CA VAL A 163 -17.12 -1.42 5.76
C VAL A 163 -17.41 0.06 5.98
N VAL A 164 -16.37 0.87 5.84
CA VAL A 164 -16.42 2.33 5.88
C VAL A 164 -16.05 2.86 4.52
N ILE A 165 -16.90 3.72 3.98
CA ILE A 165 -16.67 4.37 2.69
C ILE A 165 -16.55 5.88 2.94
N LEU A 166 -15.48 6.47 2.43
CA LEU A 166 -15.26 7.91 2.40
C LEU A 166 -15.50 8.38 0.97
N THR A 167 -16.33 9.41 0.80
CA THR A 167 -16.69 9.93 -0.53
C THR A 167 -16.47 11.43 -0.63
N SER A 168 -16.03 11.88 -1.80
CA SER A 168 -16.03 13.29 -2.24
C SER A 168 -17.23 13.59 -3.16
N PRO A 169 -17.59 14.88 -3.41
CA PRO A 169 -16.98 16.13 -2.93
C PRO A 169 -17.13 16.35 -1.42
N GLY A 170 -16.21 17.10 -0.83
CA GLY A 170 -16.08 17.20 0.61
C GLY A 170 -15.61 15.88 1.21
N LEU A 171 -15.94 15.62 2.48
CA LEU A 171 -15.67 14.36 3.15
C LEU A 171 -16.95 13.84 3.81
N THR A 172 -17.56 12.82 3.22
CA THR A 172 -18.68 12.09 3.83
C THR A 172 -18.26 10.68 4.17
N VAL A 173 -18.56 10.25 5.39
CA VAL A 173 -18.27 8.92 5.92
C VAL A 173 -19.56 8.11 5.95
N TRP A 174 -19.53 6.91 5.37
CA TRP A 174 -20.61 5.94 5.35
C TRP A 174 -20.16 4.68 6.09
N ARG A 175 -20.98 4.17 7.00
CA ARG A 175 -20.72 2.90 7.69
C ARG A 175 -21.78 1.88 7.34
N ILE A 176 -21.35 0.70 6.94
CA ILE A 176 -22.21 -0.31 6.32
C ILE A 176 -22.03 -1.62 7.07
N ASN A 177 -23.11 -2.17 7.62
CA ASN A 177 -23.09 -3.46 8.30
C ASN A 177 -22.94 -4.61 7.29
N CYS A 178 -21.87 -5.40 7.43
CA CYS A 178 -21.57 -6.52 6.55
C CYS A 178 -22.31 -7.82 6.92
N LEU A 179 -22.97 -7.86 8.09
CA LEU A 179 -23.74 -9.02 8.56
C LEU A 179 -25.24 -8.89 8.28
N ALA A 180 -25.68 -7.83 7.61
CA ALA A 180 -27.09 -7.64 7.27
C ALA A 180 -27.61 -8.80 6.41
N ASN A 181 -28.69 -9.45 6.83
CA ASN A 181 -29.28 -10.61 6.13
C ASN A 181 -30.12 -10.23 4.89
N GLN A 182 -30.45 -8.96 4.77
CA GLN A 182 -31.13 -8.36 3.62
C GLN A 182 -30.47 -7.00 3.37
N PRO A 183 -30.55 -6.46 2.15
CA PRO A 183 -30.14 -5.09 1.88
C PRO A 183 -30.78 -4.13 2.90
N SER A 184 -30.02 -3.19 3.43
CA SER A 184 -30.53 -2.21 4.41
C SER A 184 -29.96 -0.82 4.17
N SER A 185 -30.44 0.18 4.91
CA SER A 185 -29.77 1.47 4.98
C SER A 185 -28.37 1.34 5.63
N PRO A 186 -27.44 2.27 5.36
CA PRO A 186 -26.17 2.35 6.10
C PRO A 186 -26.43 2.46 7.61
N THR A 187 -25.53 1.87 8.42
CA THR A 187 -25.57 1.97 9.89
C THR A 187 -25.49 3.43 10.34
N SER A 188 -24.70 4.24 9.63
CA SER A 188 -24.65 5.69 9.82
C SER A 188 -24.01 6.37 8.61
N SER A 189 -24.36 7.63 8.39
CA SER A 189 -23.62 8.53 7.50
C SER A 189 -23.48 9.92 8.10
N TYR A 190 -22.34 10.56 7.89
CA TYR A 190 -22.10 11.93 8.34
C TYR A 190 -21.06 12.62 7.47
N SER A 191 -21.24 13.93 7.28
CA SER A 191 -20.25 14.78 6.60
C SER A 191 -19.35 15.48 7.60
N VAL A 192 -18.09 15.64 7.24
CA VAL A 192 -17.08 16.35 8.05
C VAL A 192 -16.97 17.79 7.53
N PRO A 193 -17.38 18.80 8.31
CA PRO A 193 -17.36 20.18 7.87
C PRO A 193 -15.95 20.66 7.51
N ASN A 194 -15.84 21.42 6.42
CA ASN A 194 -14.60 22.03 5.93
C ASN A 194 -13.48 21.03 5.62
N ALA A 195 -13.80 19.76 5.41
CA ALA A 195 -12.86 18.75 4.96
C ALA A 195 -13.23 18.28 3.55
N ASP A 196 -12.21 17.98 2.76
CA ASP A 196 -12.35 17.38 1.43
C ASP A 196 -11.43 16.17 1.34
N LEU A 197 -11.96 15.06 0.85
CA LEU A 197 -11.22 13.80 0.72
C LEU A 197 -10.01 13.96 -0.21
N SER A 198 -10.10 14.82 -1.22
CA SER A 198 -9.01 15.06 -2.19
C SER A 198 -7.76 15.71 -1.60
N HIS A 199 -7.81 16.16 -0.35
CA HIS A 199 -6.64 16.69 0.38
C HIS A 199 -5.77 15.61 1.01
N PHE A 200 -6.26 14.37 1.08
CA PHE A 200 -5.57 13.25 1.71
C PHE A 200 -5.00 12.32 0.65
N TYR A 201 -3.88 11.68 0.99
CA TYR A 201 -3.25 10.69 0.11
C TYR A 201 -4.03 9.36 0.16
N ASP A 202 -4.36 8.92 1.37
CA ASP A 202 -5.09 7.67 1.62
C ASP A 202 -5.76 7.67 3.00
N ALA A 203 -6.51 6.63 3.35
CA ALA A 203 -7.16 6.49 4.66
C ALA A 203 -7.25 5.06 5.18
N PHE A 204 -6.81 4.85 6.41
CA PHE A 204 -6.81 3.55 7.07
C PHE A 204 -7.67 3.52 8.33
N LEU A 205 -8.18 2.33 8.68
CA LEU A 205 -8.96 2.12 9.89
C LEU A 205 -8.16 1.37 10.94
N SER A 206 -8.08 1.92 12.15
CA SER A 206 -7.46 1.23 13.27
C SER A 206 -8.04 1.75 14.58
N GLN A 207 -8.29 0.86 15.54
CA GLN A 207 -8.68 1.22 16.91
C GLN A 207 -9.85 2.21 17.01
N GLY A 208 -10.85 2.09 16.13
CA GLY A 208 -12.03 2.96 16.09
C GLY A 208 -11.78 4.37 15.53
N ASN A 209 -10.64 4.60 14.88
CA ASN A 209 -10.30 5.85 14.21
C ASN A 209 -10.06 5.62 12.72
N ILE A 210 -10.34 6.66 11.94
CA ILE A 210 -9.93 6.83 10.55
C ILE A 210 -8.64 7.66 10.58
N TYR A 211 -7.57 7.09 10.05
CA TYR A 211 -6.26 7.70 9.91
C TYR A 211 -6.05 8.11 8.45
N LEU A 212 -6.20 9.40 8.18
CA LEU A 212 -6.04 10.00 6.86
C LEU A 212 -4.55 10.38 6.68
N LEU A 213 -3.90 9.75 5.72
CA LEU A 213 -2.51 10.06 5.36
C LEU A 213 -2.44 11.40 4.66
N SER A 214 -1.48 12.23 5.05
CA SER A 214 -1.27 13.54 4.45
C SER A 214 -0.71 13.42 3.04
N ALA A 215 -1.17 14.28 2.14
CA ALA A 215 -0.54 14.50 0.84
C ALA A 215 0.28 15.80 0.87
N SER A 216 1.42 15.83 0.18
CA SER A 216 2.12 17.06 -0.17
C SER A 216 1.40 17.79 -1.31
N PRO A 217 1.66 19.08 -1.55
CA PRO A 217 0.97 19.86 -2.59
C PRO A 217 1.10 19.31 -4.02
N ASP A 218 2.12 18.50 -4.29
CA ASP A 218 2.37 17.80 -5.54
C ASP A 218 1.70 16.40 -5.60
N GLY A 219 0.92 16.03 -4.57
CA GLY A 219 0.17 14.77 -4.50
C GLY A 219 0.98 13.57 -4.01
N HIS A 220 2.22 13.76 -3.54
CA HIS A 220 2.99 12.69 -2.92
C HIS A 220 2.57 12.43 -1.47
N LEU A 221 2.86 11.24 -0.95
CA LEU A 221 2.64 10.92 0.45
C LEU A 221 3.57 11.76 1.33
N ASP A 222 3.00 12.47 2.32
CA ASP A 222 3.71 13.24 3.33
C ASP A 222 3.86 12.43 4.62
N TYR A 223 5.08 12.00 4.92
CA TYR A 223 5.40 11.17 6.08
C TYR A 223 5.44 11.93 7.41
N SER A 224 5.37 13.26 7.39
CA SER A 224 5.63 14.09 8.58
C SER A 224 4.42 14.26 9.50
N ARG A 225 3.22 13.87 9.05
CA ARG A 225 1.98 14.04 9.77
C ARG A 225 0.91 13.06 9.30
N ILE A 226 -0.08 12.89 10.15
CA ILE A 226 -1.28 12.10 9.90
C ILE A 226 -2.49 12.82 10.49
N HIS A 227 -3.65 12.62 9.89
CA HIS A 227 -4.88 13.21 10.40
C HIS A 227 -5.83 12.14 10.93
N ILE A 228 -6.50 12.43 12.03
CA ILE A 228 -7.27 11.47 12.81
C ILE A 228 -8.70 11.97 12.89
N LEU A 229 -9.63 11.11 12.47
CA LEU A 229 -11.06 11.33 12.55
C LEU A 229 -11.69 10.14 13.30
N GLN A 230 -12.47 10.41 14.34
CA GLN A 230 -13.18 9.33 15.02
C GLN A 230 -14.32 8.81 14.15
N ILE A 231 -14.44 7.50 14.05
CA ILE A 231 -15.45 6.84 13.22
C ILE A 231 -16.89 7.03 13.72
N THR A 232 -17.06 7.35 15.01
CA THR A 232 -18.36 7.45 15.68
C THR A 232 -19.02 8.83 15.51
N GLY A 233 -18.62 9.62 14.50
CA GLY A 233 -19.32 10.86 14.16
C GLY A 233 -18.82 12.13 14.86
N GLN A 234 -17.62 12.13 15.44
CA GLN A 234 -16.97 13.41 15.72
C GLN A 234 -16.58 14.04 14.38
N SER A 235 -17.00 15.28 14.16
CA SER A 235 -16.82 15.97 12.88
C SER A 235 -15.54 16.81 12.82
N GLN A 236 -14.59 16.58 13.71
CA GLN A 236 -13.33 17.32 13.77
C GLN A 236 -12.16 16.40 13.47
N ILE A 237 -11.40 16.78 12.45
CA ILE A 237 -10.13 16.15 12.10
C ILE A 237 -9.04 16.74 12.98
N ARG A 238 -8.25 15.88 13.63
CA ARG A 238 -7.07 16.28 14.42
C ARG A 238 -5.80 15.90 13.68
N THR A 239 -4.85 16.82 13.57
CA THR A 239 -3.55 16.53 12.95
C THR A 239 -2.53 16.17 14.02
N GLN A 240 -1.77 15.11 13.77
CA GLN A 240 -0.69 14.66 14.62
C GLN A 240 0.61 14.62 13.82
N MET A 241 1.69 15.15 14.41
CA MET A 241 3.01 15.10 13.80
C MET A 241 3.63 13.71 14.01
N CYS A 242 4.26 13.20 12.96
CA CYS A 242 4.99 11.95 12.97
C CYS A 242 6.48 12.20 13.14
N THR A 243 7.15 11.33 13.89
CA THR A 243 8.61 11.34 14.08
C THR A 243 9.26 10.15 13.38
N GLY A 244 10.55 10.29 13.06
CA GLY A 244 11.34 9.21 12.48
C GLY A 244 11.84 8.22 13.53
N ASP A 245 12.28 7.07 13.04
CA ASP A 245 13.05 6.09 13.79
C ASP A 245 14.30 6.76 14.36
N PRO A 246 14.62 6.61 15.66
CA PRO A 246 15.76 7.28 16.28
C PRO A 246 17.11 6.98 15.62
N GLN A 247 17.25 5.83 14.95
CA GLN A 247 18.48 5.40 14.29
C GLN A 247 18.44 5.61 12.78
N ARG A 248 17.26 5.46 12.15
CA ARG A 248 17.10 5.38 10.70
C ARG A 248 16.37 6.57 10.08
N GLY A 249 15.75 7.42 10.89
CA GLY A 249 14.96 8.56 10.43
C GLY A 249 13.59 8.14 9.89
N THR A 250 13.04 8.90 8.95
CA THR A 250 11.76 8.62 8.30
C THR A 250 11.96 7.87 6.97
N PRO A 251 10.92 7.23 6.41
CA PRO A 251 10.96 6.75 5.04
C PRO A 251 11.39 7.87 4.08
N CYS A 252 12.22 7.53 3.09
CA CYS A 252 12.53 8.47 2.01
C CYS A 252 11.28 8.73 1.14
N ALA A 253 11.23 9.90 0.50
CA ALA A 253 10.25 10.21 -0.53
C ALA A 253 10.31 9.15 -1.65
N ARG A 254 9.14 8.63 -2.04
CA ARG A 254 8.99 7.52 -2.98
C ARG A 254 7.59 7.54 -3.59
N LYS A 255 7.45 7.01 -4.80
CA LYS A 255 6.19 6.80 -5.51
C LYS A 255 5.77 5.33 -5.37
N GLN A 256 4.49 5.03 -5.54
CA GLN A 256 3.98 3.66 -5.69
C GLN A 256 4.38 2.71 -4.56
N ALA A 257 4.53 3.21 -3.33
CA ALA A 257 4.74 2.34 -2.19
C ALA A 257 3.42 1.64 -1.85
N ALA A 258 3.53 0.40 -1.37
CA ALA A 258 2.38 -0.31 -0.84
C ALA A 258 2.09 0.17 0.57
N LEU A 259 0.82 0.39 0.89
CA LEU A 259 0.34 0.74 2.21
C LEU A 259 -0.80 -0.19 2.60
N ASP A 260 -0.85 -0.54 3.88
CA ASP A 260 -2.05 -1.11 4.52
C ASP A 260 -1.95 -0.84 6.02
N SER A 261 -3.03 -1.10 6.76
CA SER A 261 -3.04 -1.03 8.21
C SER A 261 -3.14 -2.40 8.86
N ILE A 262 -2.44 -2.55 9.98
CA ILE A 262 -2.56 -3.72 10.86
C ILE A 262 -2.56 -3.24 12.32
N SER A 263 -3.70 -3.37 13.00
CA SER A 263 -3.89 -3.19 14.45
C SER A 263 -2.93 -2.25 15.16
N GLY A 264 -3.15 -0.94 14.98
CA GLY A 264 -2.33 0.10 15.60
C GLY A 264 -1.09 0.49 14.80
N PHE A 265 -0.91 -0.04 13.59
CA PHE A 265 0.18 0.32 12.68
C PHE A 265 -0.34 0.58 11.27
N ILE A 266 0.33 1.48 10.56
CA ILE A 266 0.28 1.57 9.09
C ILE A 266 1.60 1.02 8.56
N LEU A 267 1.52 -0.02 7.76
CA LEU A 267 2.67 -0.64 7.09
C LEU A 267 2.94 0.09 5.78
N LEU A 268 4.22 0.23 5.46
CA LEU A 268 4.69 0.72 4.18
C LEU A 268 5.73 -0.25 3.64
N ALA A 269 5.60 -0.63 2.38
CA ALA A 269 6.53 -1.54 1.73
C ALA A 269 6.96 -1.03 0.35
N GLY A 270 8.29 -1.00 0.13
CA GLY A 270 8.89 -0.77 -1.18
C GLY A 270 8.52 0.59 -1.78
N GLY A 271 8.14 0.59 -3.04
CA GLY A 271 7.95 1.78 -3.86
C GLY A 271 9.20 2.16 -4.63
N GLU A 272 9.17 3.31 -5.30
CA GLU A 272 10.17 3.68 -6.29
C GLU A 272 10.66 5.11 -6.11
N VAL A 273 11.96 5.31 -6.34
CA VAL A 273 12.59 6.63 -6.42
C VAL A 273 13.03 6.87 -7.85
N ASP A 274 12.46 7.91 -8.43
CA ASP A 274 12.72 8.35 -9.81
C ASP A 274 13.80 9.43 -9.80
N TYR A 275 14.94 9.13 -10.44
CA TYR A 275 16.07 10.04 -10.60
C TYR A 275 16.12 10.68 -11.99
N GLY A 276 15.03 10.61 -12.77
CA GLY A 276 14.92 11.11 -14.14
C GLY A 276 15.45 10.13 -15.17
N ASP A 277 16.75 9.79 -15.09
CA ASP A 277 17.39 8.86 -16.02
C ASP A 277 17.31 7.39 -15.58
N SER A 278 16.88 7.15 -14.34
CA SER A 278 16.75 5.81 -13.78
C SER A 278 15.72 5.76 -12.65
N VAL A 279 15.12 4.60 -12.47
CA VAL A 279 14.22 4.31 -11.36
C VAL A 279 14.88 3.31 -10.42
N THR A 280 14.95 3.63 -9.14
CA THR A 280 15.39 2.70 -8.09
C THR A 280 14.18 2.16 -7.35
N ARG A 281 14.00 0.83 -7.41
CA ARG A 281 12.95 0.13 -6.67
C ARG A 281 13.44 -0.22 -5.27
N LEU A 282 12.66 0.16 -4.28
CA LEU A 282 12.96 -0.03 -2.86
C LEU A 282 12.43 -1.38 -2.40
N VAL A 283 13.14 -1.99 -1.45
CA VAL A 283 12.84 -3.32 -0.89
C VAL A 283 12.64 -3.28 0.62
N ASP A 284 12.63 -2.09 1.22
CA ASP A 284 12.51 -1.88 2.65
C ASP A 284 11.05 -1.90 3.12
N TYR A 285 10.89 -2.16 4.42
CA TYR A 285 9.62 -2.11 5.12
C TYR A 285 9.68 -1.07 6.24
N TRP A 286 8.57 -0.37 6.43
CA TRP A 286 8.38 0.59 7.51
C TRP A 286 7.03 0.36 8.18
N ALA A 287 6.92 0.75 9.44
CA ALA A 287 5.65 0.80 10.16
C ALA A 287 5.53 2.13 10.88
N LEU A 288 4.41 2.83 10.69
CA LEU A 288 4.02 3.95 11.54
C LEU A 288 3.25 3.41 12.74
N ASN A 289 3.81 3.55 13.94
CA ASN A 289 3.09 3.21 15.16
C ASN A 289 2.04 4.29 15.48
N LEU A 290 0.75 3.93 15.48
CA LEU A 290 -0.36 4.87 15.68
C LEU A 290 -0.58 5.28 17.14
N SER A 291 0.13 4.67 18.08
CA SER A 291 0.13 5.09 19.50
C SER A 291 1.18 6.15 19.80
N THR A 292 2.36 6.05 19.16
CA THR A 292 3.48 6.99 19.38
C THR A 292 3.70 7.95 18.22
N PHE A 293 3.04 7.71 17.09
CA PHE A 293 3.23 8.43 15.83
C PHE A 293 4.69 8.45 15.38
N THR A 294 5.35 7.30 15.50
CA THR A 294 6.76 7.15 15.14
C THR A 294 6.88 6.13 14.03
N TRP A 295 7.57 6.51 12.95
CA TRP A 295 8.00 5.58 11.92
C TRP A 295 9.11 4.69 12.45
N ILE A 296 9.02 3.40 12.19
CA ILE A 296 9.97 2.39 12.60
C ILE A 296 10.40 1.65 11.35
N GLN A 297 11.71 1.58 11.08
CA GLN A 297 12.20 0.75 9.99
C GLN A 297 12.18 -0.71 10.45
N ILE A 298 11.52 -1.58 9.69
CA ILE A 298 11.51 -3.01 9.96
C ILE A 298 12.81 -3.60 9.39
N PRO A 299 13.60 -4.33 10.19
CA PRO A 299 14.89 -4.89 9.76
C PRO A 299 14.71 -6.16 8.92
N ALA A 300 13.95 -6.05 7.82
CA ALA A 300 13.75 -7.07 6.81
C ALA A 300 13.72 -6.40 5.42
N GLN A 301 13.91 -7.19 4.37
CA GLN A 301 13.88 -6.69 2.99
C GLN A 301 13.15 -7.69 2.08
N MET A 302 12.53 -7.17 1.03
CA MET A 302 11.96 -8.00 -0.02
C MET A 302 13.09 -8.77 -0.72
N PRO A 303 12.91 -10.07 -1.02
CA PRO A 303 13.89 -10.84 -1.79
C PRO A 303 14.00 -10.37 -3.23
N ILE A 304 12.96 -9.70 -3.74
CA ILE A 304 12.90 -9.10 -5.07
C ILE A 304 12.20 -7.73 -5.01
N PRO A 305 12.65 -6.72 -5.79
CA PRO A 305 11.93 -5.47 -5.91
C PRO A 305 10.68 -5.65 -6.78
N LEU A 306 9.56 -5.10 -6.35
CA LEU A 306 8.28 -5.15 -7.07
C LEU A 306 7.95 -3.79 -7.70
N ILE A 307 7.24 -3.83 -8.82
CA ILE A 307 6.62 -2.69 -9.49
C ILE A 307 5.20 -2.55 -8.95
N GLU A 308 4.81 -1.32 -8.62
CA GLU A 308 3.51 -1.02 -8.01
C GLU A 308 3.09 -2.02 -6.93
N PRO A 309 3.94 -2.26 -5.91
CA PRO A 309 3.60 -3.20 -4.85
C PRO A 309 2.30 -2.79 -4.15
N ARG A 310 1.53 -3.80 -3.76
CA ARG A 310 0.29 -3.73 -2.98
C ARG A 310 0.42 -4.62 -1.77
N LEU A 311 -0.17 -4.19 -0.65
CA LEU A 311 -0.04 -4.85 0.63
C LEU A 311 -1.44 -5.27 1.09
N THR A 312 -1.52 -6.47 1.65
CA THR A 312 -2.75 -7.01 2.23
C THR A 312 -2.42 -7.56 3.61
N ALA A 313 -2.84 -6.85 4.66
CA ALA A 313 -2.82 -7.30 6.04
C ALA A 313 -4.07 -8.15 6.29
N THR A 314 -3.86 -9.41 6.65
CA THR A 314 -4.95 -10.38 6.76
C THR A 314 -5.44 -10.54 8.19
N ASN A 315 -6.64 -11.08 8.34
CA ASN A 315 -7.20 -11.44 9.64
C ASN A 315 -6.35 -12.45 10.43
N SER A 316 -5.45 -13.19 9.76
CA SER A 316 -4.54 -14.12 10.42
C SER A 316 -3.29 -13.48 11.01
N GLY A 317 -3.04 -12.20 10.72
CA GLY A 317 -1.77 -11.52 11.04
C GLY A 317 -0.68 -11.70 9.98
N THR A 318 -0.94 -12.51 8.95
CA THR A 318 -0.04 -12.62 7.81
C THR A 318 -0.18 -11.39 6.93
N VAL A 319 0.92 -10.88 6.42
CA VAL A 319 0.93 -9.81 5.42
C VAL A 319 1.33 -10.42 4.09
N TYR A 320 0.56 -10.15 3.05
CA TYR A 320 0.93 -10.49 1.68
C TYR A 320 1.29 -9.21 0.94
N LEU A 321 2.50 -9.18 0.40
CA LEU A 321 2.95 -8.13 -0.48
C LEU A 321 2.99 -8.69 -1.90
N TRP A 322 2.31 -8.05 -2.84
CA TRP A 322 2.22 -8.54 -4.20
C TRP A 322 2.32 -7.40 -5.19
N GLY A 323 2.79 -7.70 -6.39
CA GLY A 323 3.03 -6.69 -7.39
C GLY A 323 3.75 -7.25 -8.60
N ASP A 324 4.00 -6.37 -9.55
CA ASP A 324 4.54 -6.72 -10.84
C ASP A 324 6.05 -6.89 -10.81
N PHE A 325 6.55 -7.72 -11.72
CA PHE A 325 7.96 -8.00 -11.86
C PHE A 325 8.31 -8.24 -13.33
N ASP A 326 9.24 -7.43 -13.85
CA ASP A 326 9.53 -7.32 -15.28
C ASP A 326 10.79 -8.06 -15.73
N GLN A 327 11.59 -8.63 -14.81
CA GLN A 327 12.81 -9.34 -15.21
C GLN A 327 12.51 -10.76 -15.72
N PRO A 328 13.29 -11.27 -16.70
CA PRO A 328 13.11 -12.62 -17.22
C PRO A 328 13.21 -13.70 -16.14
N LEU A 329 12.25 -14.63 -16.15
CA LEU A 329 12.23 -15.79 -15.27
C LEU A 329 12.48 -17.08 -16.07
N PRO A 330 13.36 -17.99 -15.61
CA PRO A 330 13.61 -19.26 -16.30
C PRO A 330 12.32 -20.06 -16.52
N GLY A 331 12.09 -20.50 -17.76
CA GLY A 331 10.91 -21.32 -18.10
C GLY A 331 9.59 -20.55 -18.14
N MET A 332 9.62 -19.21 -18.08
CA MET A 332 8.42 -18.36 -18.16
C MET A 332 8.31 -17.66 -19.51
N PRO A 333 7.09 -17.33 -19.95
CA PRO A 333 6.88 -16.38 -21.05
C PRO A 333 7.51 -15.02 -20.74
N PRO A 334 8.04 -14.31 -21.75
CA PRO A 334 8.48 -12.93 -21.57
C PRO A 334 7.29 -12.03 -21.22
N GLY A 335 7.52 -11.05 -20.34
CA GLY A 335 6.51 -10.09 -19.91
C GLY A 335 6.61 -9.78 -18.43
N THR A 336 5.67 -8.98 -17.94
CA THR A 336 5.51 -8.66 -16.52
C THR A 336 4.69 -9.74 -15.83
N HIS A 337 5.16 -10.21 -14.67
CA HIS A 337 4.50 -11.24 -13.87
C HIS A 337 4.23 -10.76 -12.45
N VAL A 338 3.07 -11.08 -11.91
CA VAL A 338 2.75 -10.92 -10.51
C VAL A 338 3.65 -11.82 -9.66
N ARG A 339 4.15 -11.26 -8.58
CA ARG A 339 4.89 -11.95 -7.53
C ARG A 339 4.17 -11.74 -6.22
N ILE A 340 4.18 -12.78 -5.39
CA ILE A 340 3.50 -12.80 -4.11
C ILE A 340 4.53 -13.13 -3.05
N LEU A 341 4.72 -12.20 -2.12
CA LEU A 341 5.63 -12.30 -1.01
C LEU A 341 4.81 -12.44 0.27
N LYS A 342 5.00 -13.55 0.98
CA LYS A 342 4.41 -13.80 2.30
C LYS A 342 5.34 -13.23 3.36
N VAL A 343 4.86 -12.25 4.11
CA VAL A 343 5.58 -11.58 5.19
C VAL A 343 4.99 -12.01 6.54
N THR A 344 5.84 -12.55 7.41
CA THR A 344 5.48 -13.11 8.72
C THR A 344 6.35 -12.52 9.83
N GLY A 345 5.97 -12.72 11.09
CA GLY A 345 6.68 -12.16 12.25
C GLY A 345 6.11 -10.83 12.74
N PHE A 346 4.94 -10.43 12.23
CA PHE A 346 4.10 -9.35 12.76
C PHE A 346 3.14 -9.85 13.86
N ASP A 347 3.39 -11.01 14.47
CA ASP A 347 2.44 -11.70 15.36
C ASP A 347 1.99 -10.86 16.57
N ASN A 348 2.82 -9.92 17.03
CA ASN A 348 2.49 -8.99 18.10
C ASN A 348 1.59 -7.82 17.65
N MET A 349 1.27 -7.74 16.36
CA MET A 349 0.42 -6.74 15.72
C MET A 349 -0.86 -7.37 15.17
N ASN A 350 -1.25 -8.57 15.63
CA ASN A 350 -2.46 -9.21 15.15
C ASN A 350 -3.70 -8.41 15.58
N PRO A 351 -4.65 -8.16 14.67
CA PRO A 351 -5.88 -7.47 15.03
C PRO A 351 -6.70 -8.33 16.01
N PRO A 352 -7.24 -7.75 17.09
CA PRO A 352 -8.05 -8.50 18.04
C PRO A 352 -9.29 -9.09 17.36
N PRO A 353 -9.83 -10.24 17.82
CA PRO A 353 -11.16 -10.70 17.42
C PRO A 353 -12.21 -9.60 17.65
N TYR A 354 -13.27 -9.53 16.82
CA TYR A 354 -14.30 -8.50 16.95
C TYR A 354 -14.88 -8.40 18.37
N SER A 355 -15.14 -9.53 19.01
CA SER A 355 -15.64 -9.58 20.39
C SER A 355 -14.69 -8.99 21.42
N GLN A 356 -13.38 -9.02 21.17
CA GLN A 356 -12.37 -8.42 22.04
C GLN A 356 -12.14 -6.95 21.70
N ALA A 357 -12.20 -6.60 20.42
CA ALA A 357 -12.02 -5.24 19.92
C ALA A 357 -13.12 -4.28 20.43
N LEU A 358 -14.37 -4.76 20.52
CA LEU A 358 -15.50 -4.02 21.11
C LEU A 358 -15.29 -3.64 22.59
N ASN A 359 -14.44 -4.37 23.31
CA ASN A 359 -14.16 -4.15 24.73
C ASN A 359 -12.89 -3.31 24.97
N GLN A 360 -12.12 -3.00 23.92
CA GLN A 360 -10.97 -2.11 24.03
C GLN A 360 -11.46 -0.66 23.98
N SER A 361 -11.04 0.16 24.95
CA SER A 361 -11.40 1.58 24.94
C SER A 361 -10.87 2.25 23.68
N SER A 362 -11.73 2.90 22.90
CA SER A 362 -11.37 3.68 21.70
C SER A 362 -10.54 4.94 21.98
N THR A 363 -10.12 5.14 23.24
CA THR A 363 -9.22 6.20 23.66
C THR A 363 -7.78 5.73 23.55
N ALA A 364 -7.06 6.20 22.53
CA ALA A 364 -5.61 6.17 22.50
C ALA A 364 -5.03 6.72 23.83
N PRO A 365 -3.92 6.18 24.36
CA PRO A 365 -3.29 6.72 25.55
C PRO A 365 -2.80 8.14 25.26
N TYR A 366 -3.54 9.13 25.77
CA TYR A 366 -3.14 10.53 25.70
C TYR A 366 -1.85 10.74 26.51
N PRO A 367 -0.86 11.46 25.98
CA PRO A 367 0.01 12.25 26.84
C PRO A 367 -0.88 13.30 27.50
N SER A 368 -1.04 13.21 28.82
CA SER A 368 -1.71 14.22 29.63
C SER A 368 -1.11 15.59 29.30
N ALA A 369 -1.96 16.52 28.86
CA ALA A 369 -1.67 17.93 28.89
C ALA A 369 -1.42 18.32 30.36
N ASN A 370 -0.15 18.38 30.77
CA ASN A 370 0.19 18.96 32.06
C ASN A 370 -0.06 20.47 31.97
N SER A 371 -0.93 20.89 32.87
CA SER A 371 -1.49 22.22 33.05
C SER A 371 -0.44 23.27 33.46
N PHE A 372 -0.46 24.37 32.72
CA PHE A 372 -0.27 25.78 33.08
C PHE A 372 0.49 26.15 34.36
N SER A 373 1.47 27.05 34.18
CA SER A 373 1.59 28.25 35.01
C SER A 373 1.94 29.47 34.14
N THR A 374 0.94 30.32 33.88
CA THR A 374 1.15 31.72 33.47
C THR A 374 1.38 32.57 34.71
N PRO A 375 2.14 33.67 34.57
CA PRO A 375 1.61 34.95 35.00
C PRO A 375 1.68 35.98 33.86
N TYR A 376 0.58 36.71 33.72
CA TYR A 376 0.32 37.77 32.74
C TYR A 376 1.38 38.89 32.70
N SER A 377 1.67 39.39 31.49
CA SER A 377 1.58 40.84 31.20
C SER A 377 1.51 41.12 29.69
N SER A 378 0.35 41.64 29.27
CA SER A 378 0.08 42.69 28.27
C SER A 378 0.87 42.80 26.95
N SER A 379 0.06 42.99 25.89
CA SER A 379 0.23 43.91 24.75
C SER A 379 0.87 43.40 23.46
N GLY A 380 0.25 43.77 22.34
CA GLY A 380 0.95 44.06 21.09
C GLY A 380 0.83 43.02 19.99
N ALA A 381 0.05 43.34 18.97
CA ALA A 381 0.02 42.62 17.71
C ALA A 381 1.26 42.90 16.84
N ILE A 382 1.34 42.17 15.71
CA ILE A 382 2.01 42.52 14.44
C ILE A 382 3.43 41.98 14.23
N TYR A 383 3.58 41.29 13.08
CA TYR A 383 4.80 40.93 12.33
C TYR A 383 6.03 41.81 12.61
N PRO A 384 7.26 41.25 12.65
CA PRO A 384 8.46 42.05 12.52
C PRO A 384 8.97 42.06 11.07
N SER A 385 8.90 43.25 10.50
CA SER A 385 9.72 43.74 9.40
C SER A 385 11.18 43.91 9.82
N VAL A 386 12.07 43.83 8.82
CA VAL A 386 13.52 44.00 8.95
C VAL A 386 13.88 45.48 8.73
N GLN A 387 14.47 46.15 9.73
CA GLN A 387 15.31 47.34 9.49
C GLN A 387 16.28 47.59 10.65
N GLY A 388 17.55 47.84 10.30
CA GLY A 388 18.72 47.76 11.17
C GLY A 388 19.08 48.98 12.01
N GLY A 389 20.13 48.79 12.82
CA GLY A 389 20.83 49.82 13.58
C GLY A 389 21.93 49.23 14.47
N TYR A 390 23.20 49.37 14.04
CA TYR A 390 24.41 49.17 14.85
C TYR A 390 24.57 50.33 15.87
N PRO A 391 25.22 50.18 17.05
CA PRO A 391 26.70 50.14 17.11
C PRO A 391 27.40 49.36 18.26
N GLN A 392 28.63 48.93 17.91
CA GLN A 392 29.87 48.73 18.68
C GLN A 392 30.19 47.45 19.50
N LEU A 393 31.38 46.92 19.14
CA LEU A 393 32.18 45.77 19.59
C LEU A 393 33.21 46.16 20.67
N PRO A 394 33.76 45.20 21.45
CA PRO A 394 35.07 44.60 21.12
C PRO A 394 35.12 43.07 21.38
N SER A 395 35.54 42.19 20.46
CA SER A 395 36.93 41.83 20.05
C SER A 395 37.30 40.40 20.52
N GLY A 396 37.55 39.47 19.58
CA GLY A 396 38.35 38.27 19.86
C GLY A 396 38.11 37.01 18.99
N ASN A 397 38.81 36.94 17.84
CA ASN A 397 39.30 35.76 17.10
C ASN A 397 38.36 34.61 16.64
N GLN A 398 38.14 34.49 15.31
CA GLN A 398 38.49 33.32 14.47
C GLN A 398 38.27 33.56 12.93
N PRO A 399 38.95 32.82 12.03
CA PRO A 399 39.24 33.19 10.62
C PRO A 399 38.17 32.80 9.55
N PRO A 400 38.27 33.30 8.30
CA PRO A 400 37.10 33.47 7.41
C PRO A 400 36.87 32.35 6.38
N PHE A 401 35.59 32.08 6.11
CA PHE A 401 35.08 31.38 4.92
C PHE A 401 34.91 32.38 3.76
N GLN A 402 35.41 32.05 2.56
CA GLN A 402 35.07 32.73 1.30
C GLN A 402 34.07 31.91 0.48
N PRO A 403 33.04 32.54 -0.12
CA PRO A 403 32.18 31.93 -1.13
C PRO A 403 32.62 32.34 -2.54
N SER A 404 32.63 31.39 -3.50
CA SER A 404 32.85 31.68 -4.92
C SER A 404 31.69 31.17 -5.78
N THR A 405 31.04 32.15 -6.43
CA THR A 405 30.11 32.06 -7.54
C THR A 405 30.84 31.71 -8.85
N ILE A 406 30.22 30.93 -9.75
CA ILE A 406 30.66 30.79 -11.16
C ILE A 406 29.48 30.92 -12.14
N PRO A 407 29.65 31.58 -13.32
CA PRO A 407 28.59 32.03 -14.21
C PRO A 407 28.48 31.25 -15.54
N TYR A 408 27.40 31.55 -16.28
CA TYR A 408 26.98 31.05 -17.59
C TYR A 408 27.82 31.54 -18.80
N GLY A 409 27.98 30.70 -19.84
CA GLY A 409 28.00 31.12 -21.26
C GLY A 409 29.02 30.52 -22.26
N GLN A 410 28.61 29.44 -23.00
CA GLN A 410 28.79 29.11 -24.46
C GLN A 410 30.19 29.12 -25.18
N PRO A 411 30.33 28.57 -26.42
CA PRO A 411 30.02 27.23 -26.97
C PRO A 411 31.19 26.62 -27.82
N SER A 412 31.21 25.30 -28.14
CA SER A 412 31.89 24.78 -29.36
C SER A 412 31.63 23.28 -29.70
N THR A 413 31.13 23.08 -30.93
CA THR A 413 31.47 22.11 -32.01
C THR A 413 31.59 20.58 -31.81
N GLN A 414 30.72 19.90 -32.59
CA GLN A 414 30.81 18.60 -33.31
C GLN A 414 32.10 17.74 -33.25
N GLY A 415 31.92 16.42 -33.07
CA GLY A 415 32.87 15.36 -33.45
C GLY A 415 32.43 13.94 -33.04
N VAL A 416 32.26 13.06 -34.03
CA VAL A 416 31.80 11.64 -34.00
C VAL A 416 32.99 10.67 -33.68
N PRO A 417 32.80 9.40 -33.24
CA PRO A 417 33.69 8.65 -32.33
C PRO A 417 34.61 7.62 -33.03
N PRO A 418 35.43 6.87 -32.26
CA PRO A 418 35.82 5.53 -32.68
C PRO A 418 35.62 4.41 -31.63
N SER A 419 35.31 3.26 -32.21
CA SER A 419 35.07 1.90 -31.72
C SER A 419 36.32 1.11 -31.31
N TYR A 420 36.20 0.19 -30.33
CA TYR A 420 37.02 -1.03 -30.17
C TYR A 420 36.16 -2.13 -29.50
N LEU A 421 35.74 -3.19 -30.20
CA LEU A 421 36.38 -4.52 -30.39
C LEU A 421 36.44 -5.44 -29.14
N GLN A 422 35.38 -6.24 -29.03
CA GLN A 422 35.26 -7.68 -28.73
C GLN A 422 36.56 -8.51 -28.53
N GLN A 423 36.65 -9.26 -27.41
CA GLN A 423 37.01 -10.70 -27.38
C GLN A 423 36.96 -11.33 -25.96
N ASN A 424 36.21 -12.44 -25.85
CA ASN A 424 36.22 -13.42 -24.74
C ASN A 424 37.42 -14.37 -24.87
N PRO A 425 37.94 -14.99 -23.79
CA PRO A 425 37.60 -16.41 -23.54
C PRO A 425 37.61 -16.89 -22.05
N TYR A 426 36.77 -17.88 -21.75
CA TYR A 426 36.85 -18.82 -20.59
C TYR A 426 37.58 -20.12 -21.05
N PRO A 427 37.87 -21.18 -20.23
CA PRO A 427 37.53 -21.46 -18.81
C PRO A 427 38.64 -22.11 -17.92
N GLN A 428 38.44 -22.23 -16.59
CA GLN A 428 38.58 -23.49 -15.81
C GLN A 428 38.45 -23.35 -14.26
N SER A 429 38.04 -24.46 -13.65
CA SER A 429 37.65 -24.83 -12.27
C SER A 429 38.79 -25.03 -11.24
N ALA A 430 38.52 -24.89 -9.93
CA ALA A 430 38.91 -25.84 -8.84
C ALA A 430 38.48 -25.39 -7.41
N GLN A 431 38.45 -26.36 -6.48
CA GLN A 431 37.76 -26.45 -5.18
C GLN A 431 38.48 -25.86 -3.94
N GLY A 432 37.69 -25.34 -2.98
CA GLY A 432 37.60 -25.73 -1.55
C GLY A 432 38.72 -25.45 -0.51
N ALA A 433 38.44 -24.59 0.49
CA ALA A 433 38.89 -24.69 1.92
C ALA A 433 38.11 -23.69 2.85
N PRO A 434 38.06 -23.87 4.20
CA PRO A 434 36.90 -23.61 5.10
C PRO A 434 36.95 -22.28 5.94
N PRO A 435 35.93 -21.97 6.79
CA PRO A 435 35.45 -20.60 7.02
C PRO A 435 36.03 -19.89 8.25
N SER A 436 36.21 -18.56 8.16
CA SER A 436 36.43 -17.66 9.29
C SER A 436 35.21 -16.75 9.51
N TYR A 437 34.79 -16.67 10.77
CA TYR A 437 33.75 -15.76 11.25
C TYR A 437 34.27 -14.31 11.36
N THR A 438 33.31 -13.38 11.41
CA THR A 438 33.38 -11.92 11.68
C THR A 438 33.67 -10.98 10.49
N GLN A 439 32.61 -10.38 9.94
CA GLN A 439 32.38 -8.92 9.97
C GLN A 439 30.97 -8.58 9.43
N GLN A 440 30.23 -7.78 10.21
CA GLN A 440 29.00 -7.12 9.77
C GLN A 440 29.33 -6.16 8.62
N SER A 441 28.79 -6.40 7.43
CA SER A 441 28.84 -5.46 6.31
C SER A 441 27.65 -4.49 6.34
N PRO A 442 27.87 -3.18 6.16
CA PRO A 442 26.80 -2.23 5.90
C PRO A 442 26.41 -2.32 4.42
N TYR A 443 25.11 -2.53 4.16
CA TYR A 443 24.45 -2.64 2.84
C TYR A 443 24.85 -3.84 1.97
N PRO A 444 23.91 -4.73 1.57
CA PRO A 444 24.05 -5.48 0.34
C PRO A 444 23.87 -4.53 -0.87
N GLN A 445 24.42 -4.96 -2.00
CA GLN A 445 24.65 -4.22 -3.25
C GLN A 445 23.45 -3.44 -3.81
N PRO A 446 23.70 -2.36 -4.59
CA PRO A 446 22.64 -1.64 -5.31
C PRO A 446 21.90 -2.59 -6.27
N PRO A 447 20.59 -2.40 -6.48
CA PRO A 447 19.82 -3.22 -7.41
C PRO A 447 20.42 -3.11 -8.82
N GLN A 448 20.63 -4.26 -9.46
CA GLN A 448 21.11 -4.31 -10.84
C GLN A 448 20.11 -3.61 -11.76
N GLN A 449 20.61 -2.68 -12.58
CA GLN A 449 19.84 -1.96 -13.60
C GLN A 449 19.15 -2.97 -14.54
N ALA A 450 17.91 -2.67 -14.92
CA ALA A 450 17.16 -3.45 -15.90
C ALA A 450 17.94 -3.52 -17.24
N PRO A 451 17.95 -4.67 -17.93
CA PRO A 451 18.57 -4.80 -19.24
C PRO A 451 17.98 -3.81 -20.27
N PRO A 452 18.76 -3.34 -21.26
CA PRO A 452 18.23 -2.47 -22.31
C PRO A 452 17.12 -3.17 -23.11
N GLY A 453 15.94 -2.56 -23.22
CA GLY A 453 14.84 -3.04 -24.07
C GLY A 453 13.60 -3.58 -23.35
N GLN A 454 13.59 -3.60 -22.01
CA GLN A 454 12.38 -3.81 -21.22
C GLN A 454 12.22 -2.62 -20.28
N TYR A 455 11.22 -1.78 -20.53
CA TYR A 455 10.85 -0.68 -19.65
C TYR A 455 9.63 -1.13 -18.84
N ALA A 456 9.63 -0.89 -17.53
CA ALA A 456 8.40 -0.99 -16.77
C ALA A 456 7.34 -0.12 -17.45
N TYR A 457 6.23 -0.75 -17.81
CA TYR A 457 5.10 -0.02 -18.31
C TYR A 457 4.36 0.58 -17.12
N TYR A 458 4.38 1.90 -17.04
CA TYR A 458 3.53 2.65 -16.13
C TYR A 458 2.30 3.11 -16.93
N PRO A 459 1.08 2.98 -16.40
CA PRO A 459 -0.07 3.65 -17.00
C PRO A 459 0.23 5.16 -17.12
N PRO A 460 -0.31 5.85 -18.14
CA PRO A 460 -0.08 7.27 -18.35
C PRO A 460 -0.36 8.08 -17.07
N SER A 461 0.40 9.16 -16.85
CA SER A 461 0.31 10.06 -15.70
C SER A 461 -0.98 10.91 -15.67
N GLY A 462 -2.14 10.26 -15.70
CA GLY A 462 -3.37 10.80 -15.15
C GLY A 462 -3.37 10.61 -13.63
N LYS A 463 -4.26 11.31 -12.91
CA LYS A 463 -4.60 10.92 -11.53
C LYS A 463 -4.86 9.41 -11.56
N LYS A 464 -4.13 8.63 -10.76
CA LYS A 464 -4.41 7.19 -10.63
C LYS A 464 -5.91 7.05 -10.30
N GLU A 465 -6.66 6.37 -11.16
CA GLU A 465 -8.02 5.91 -10.83
C GLU A 465 -8.00 4.81 -9.76
N CYS A 466 -6.81 4.43 -9.29
CA CYS A 466 -6.61 3.54 -8.16
C CYS A 466 -6.81 4.33 -6.87
N SER A 467 -8.01 4.21 -6.33
CA SER A 467 -8.23 4.22 -4.89
C SER A 467 -7.36 3.11 -4.30
N LEU A 468 -6.24 3.52 -3.72
CA LEU A 468 -5.36 2.64 -2.94
C LEU A 468 -6.10 2.27 -1.64
N GLN A 469 -5.78 1.09 -1.11
CA GLN A 469 -6.47 0.43 -0.01
C GLN A 469 -6.24 1.15 1.31
#